data_AF-A0A4U9D3G4-F1
#
_entry.id   AF-A0A4U9D3G4-F1
#
_cell.length_a   1.000
_cell.length_b   1.000
_cell.length_c   1.000
_cell.angle_alpha   90.00
_cell.angle_beta   90.00
_cell.angle_gamma   90.00
#
_symmetry.space_group_name_H-M   'P 1'
#
loop_
_entity.id
_entity.type
_entity.pdbx_description
1 polymer ?
#
loop_
_entity_poly.entity_id
_entity_poly.type
_entity_poly.pdbx_seq_one_letter_code
_entity_poly.pdbx_strand_id
1 'polypeptide(L)' 'MLEALADERNPLYEEIADVTIRTDDQSAKVVANQIIHMLESN' A
#
# COMPACT_ATOMS: atom_id res chain seq x y z
N MET A 1 -19.89 -4.04 5.85
CA MET A 1 -19.38 -2.81 5.20
C MET A 1 -17.92 -3.07 4.85
N LEU A 2 -17.37 -2.40 3.84
CA LEU A 2 -15.98 -2.63 3.42
C LEU A 2 -14.98 -2.13 4.48
N GLU A 3 -15.38 -1.15 5.27
CA GLU A 3 -14.62 -0.56 6.38
C GLU A 3 -14.37 -1.59 7.49
N ALA A 4 -15.40 -2.35 7.88
CA ALA A 4 -15.24 -3.43 8.86
C ALA A 4 -14.27 -4.52 8.39
N LEU A 5 -14.29 -4.84 7.08
CA LEU A 5 -13.33 -5.78 6.52
C LEU A 5 -11.92 -5.20 6.47
N ALA A 6 -11.77 -3.89 6.19
CA ALA A 6 -10.49 -3.21 6.23
C ALA A 6 -9.90 -3.21 7.65
N ASP A 7 -10.72 -2.96 8.67
CA ASP A 7 -10.31 -3.01 10.08
C ASP A 7 -9.76 -4.40 10.47
N GLU A 8 -10.37 -5.47 9.95
CA GLU A 8 -9.91 -6.85 10.20
C GLU A 8 -8.69 -7.25 9.36
N ARG A 9 -8.57 -6.73 8.13
CA ARG A 9 -7.59 -7.23 7.14
C ARG A 9 -6.34 -6.38 7.02
N ASN A 10 -6.42 -5.06 7.22
CA ASN A 10 -5.27 -4.17 7.09
C ASN A 10 -4.12 -4.55 8.04
N PRO A 11 -4.37 -4.89 9.33
CA PRO A 11 -3.29 -5.33 10.22
C PRO A 11 -2.56 -6.57 9.69
N LEU A 12 -3.27 -7.50 9.05
CA LEU A 12 -2.68 -8.72 8.49
C LEU A 12 -1.83 -8.44 7.25
N TYR A 13 -2.18 -7.41 6.47
CA TYR A 13 -1.35 -6.97 5.34
C TYR A 13 -0.12 -6.21 5.83
N GLU A 14 -0.26 -5.37 6.86
CA GLU A 14 0.85 -4.61 7.46
C GLU A 14 1.86 -5.53 8.18
N GLU A 15 1.41 -6.63 8.80
CA GLU A 15 2.31 -7.59 9.48
C GLU A 15 3.30 -8.25 8.51
N ILE A 16 2.87 -8.54 7.28
CA ILE A 16 3.66 -9.29 6.30
C ILE A 16 4.30 -8.42 5.22
N ALA A 17 3.96 -7.14 5.13
CA ALA A 17 4.45 -6.24 4.11
C ALA A 17 5.72 -5.52 4.56
N ASP A 18 6.76 -5.53 3.73
CA ASP A 18 7.94 -4.69 3.94
C ASP A 18 7.60 -3.20 3.75
N VAL A 19 6.61 -2.89 2.91
CA VAL A 19 6.19 -1.52 2.58
C VAL A 19 4.68 -1.47 2.35
N THR A 20 4.03 -0.45 2.91
CA THR A 20 2.61 -0.13 2.69
C THR A 20 2.48 1.23 1.99
N ILE A 21 1.62 1.32 0.95
CA ILE A 21 1.43 2.54 0.15
C ILE A 21 -0.07 2.88 0.08
N ARG A 22 -0.42 4.13 0.41
CA ARG A 22 -1.81 4.64 0.32
C ARG A 22 -2.14 5.06 -1.11
N THR A 23 -3.19 4.47 -1.68
CA THR A 23 -3.55 4.65 -3.10
C THR A 23 -4.76 5.55 -3.37
N ASP A 24 -5.55 5.91 -2.35
CA ASP A 24 -6.88 6.53 -2.52
C ASP A 24 -6.88 7.80 -3.39
N ASP A 25 -5.86 8.64 -3.20
CA ASP A 25 -5.76 9.96 -3.83
C ASP A 25 -4.74 10.00 -4.99
N GLN A 26 -4.26 8.84 -5.45
CA GLN A 26 -3.14 8.74 -6.37
C GLN A 26 -3.51 7.97 -7.65
N SER A 27 -3.04 8.46 -8.80
CA SER A 27 -3.16 7.68 -10.04
C SER A 27 -2.25 6.45 -10.01
N ALA A 28 -2.66 5.38 -10.69
CA ALA A 28 -1.88 4.15 -10.79
C ALA A 28 -0.44 4.38 -11.30
N LYS A 29 -0.25 5.35 -12.21
CA LYS A 29 1.09 5.72 -12.72
C LYS A 29 1.98 6.29 -11.62
N VAL A 30 1.43 7.15 -10.75
CA VAL A 30 2.18 7.75 -9.65
C VAL A 30 2.57 6.69 -8.62
N VAL A 31 1.64 5.81 -8.25
CA VAL A 31 1.89 4.70 -7.33
C VAL A 31 2.96 3.75 -7.88
N ALA A 32 2.87 3.38 -9.17
CA ALA A 32 3.87 2.53 -9.80
C ALA A 32 5.27 3.16 -9.79
N ASN A 33 5.37 4.46 -10.08
CA ASN A 33 6.64 5.17 -9.99
C ASN A 33 7.19 5.22 -8.56
N GLN A 34 6.34 5.41 -7.54
CA GLN A 34 6.77 5.35 -6.14
C GLN A 34 7.37 3.99 -5.78
N ILE A 35 6.72 2.90 -6.21
CA ILE A 35 7.24 1.54 -6.00
C ILE A 35 8.63 1.38 -6.62
N ILE A 36 8.82 1.81 -7.88
CA ILE A 36 10.12 1.74 -8.55
C ILE A 36 11.19 2.51 -7.76
N HIS A 37 10.89 3.74 -7.34
CA HIS A 37 11.86 4.56 -6.59
C HIS A 37 12.23 3.95 -5.24
N MET A 38 11.27 3.34 -4.54
CA MET A 38 11.53 2.63 -3.28
C MET A 38 12.46 1.42 -3.49
N LEU A 39 12.26 0.66 -4.57
CA LEU A 39 13.09 -0.50 -4.89
C LEU A 39 14.50 -0.11 -5.32
N GLU A 40 14.67 1.01 -6.02
CA GLU A 40 15.99 1.51 -6.45
C GLU A 40 16.79 2.17 -5.32
N SER A 41 16.13 2.56 -4.22
CA SER A 41 16.76 3.25 -3.08
C SER A 41 17.11 2.31 -1.91
N ASN A 42 16.81 1.02 -2.04
CA ASN A 42 17.15 -0.06 -1.10
C ASN A 42 18.45 -0.76 -1.48
#